data_AF-A0A417M8T3-F1
#
_entry.id   AF-A0A417M8T3-F1
#
_cell.length_a   1.000
_cell.length_b   1.000
_cell.length_c   1.000
_cell.angle_alpha   90.00
_cell.angle_beta   90.00
_cell.angle_gamma   90.00
#
_symmetry.space_group_name_H-M   'P 1'
#
loop_
_entity.id
_entity.type
_entity.pdbx_description
1 polymer ?
#
loop_
_entity_poly.entity_id
_entity_poly.type
_entity_poly.pdbx_seq_one_letter_code
_entity_poly.pdbx_strand_id
1 'polypeptide(L)'
;MKRWKIAGICLAVAVAAAASGCGKKTGTETTAAESTAAETEEYVAESSVKLGEYKGIAVTVTEASVTDEEVENQIQQVLNSKAEYREVDRAAQMGDQVNIDYKGLLDGEAFKGGTAEGYDLTLGSGSFIDGFEDGLVGAVKGDQKDLNLTFPDSYPNNPDLAGKEVVFEVTVNAVKERSVPELTDEFVASVSPDDGTVEKYRESTRENLLEQKQLSIDNQRDTDILNAVVDNSEVVCSTASIDEAYDTQLKAYTNMLSSYGVDLATYAGMIGSDEDSFKQEIRQEAKEMAKQSLVLNEIAKQENITIDDSDKEALAKRYGYESLKTMLQNDNIDQKMVDDTALMQKTLDFLVENAKITVSTEENNAALNTEAAEDEAE
;
A
#
# COMPACT_ATOMS: atom_id res chain seq x y z
N MET A 1 12.18 -21.72 -4.65
CA MET A 1 13.03 -20.58 -5.12
C MET A 1 13.05 -19.49 -4.06
N LYS A 2 14.21 -18.97 -3.61
CA LYS A 2 14.32 -17.91 -2.58
C LYS A 2 14.25 -16.51 -3.22
N ARG A 3 13.11 -15.84 -3.10
CA ARG A 3 12.79 -14.47 -3.55
C ARG A 3 11.75 -13.94 -2.54
N TRP A 4 11.77 -12.77 -1.92
CA TRP A 4 12.56 -11.54 -1.99
C TRP A 4 12.50 -10.91 -0.58
N LYS A 5 13.63 -10.43 -0.06
CA LYS A 5 13.64 -9.56 1.12
C LYS A 5 13.83 -8.14 0.59
N ILE A 6 12.79 -7.32 0.57
CA ILE A 6 12.91 -5.89 0.24
C ILE A 6 12.00 -5.07 1.14
N ALA A 7 12.64 -4.18 1.89
CA ALA A 7 12.26 -2.80 2.18
C ALA A 7 12.62 -2.48 3.63
N GLY A 8 13.84 -2.00 3.84
CA GLY A 8 14.26 -1.33 5.07
C GLY A 8 15.19 -0.21 4.64
N ILE A 9 14.78 1.03 4.97
CA ILE A 9 15.42 2.34 4.73
C ILE A 9 15.29 2.92 3.32
N CYS A 10 14.26 3.75 3.16
CA CYS A 10 14.24 5.01 2.41
C CYS A 10 15.10 5.11 1.14
N LEU A 11 14.71 4.36 0.12
CA LEU A 11 14.61 4.91 -1.24
C LEU A 11 13.12 5.11 -1.50
N ALA A 12 12.62 6.26 -1.04
CA ALA A 12 11.21 6.51 -0.97
C ALA A 12 10.60 6.52 -2.38
N VAL A 13 9.89 5.43 -2.67
CA VAL A 13 8.59 5.52 -3.34
C VAL A 13 7.66 4.56 -2.59
N ALA A 14 7.14 5.01 -1.45
CA ALA A 14 6.06 4.30 -0.76
C ALA A 14 4.75 4.61 -1.49
N VAL A 15 4.31 3.69 -2.36
CA VAL A 15 2.90 3.65 -2.79
C VAL A 15 2.15 2.81 -1.78
N ALA A 16 1.55 3.46 -0.79
CA ALA A 16 0.50 2.85 0.00
C ALA A 16 -0.77 2.82 -0.84
N ALA A 17 -1.00 1.70 -1.55
CA ALA A 17 -2.32 1.38 -2.08
C ALA A 17 -3.20 0.92 -0.91
N ALA A 18 -4.01 1.84 -0.38
CA ALA A 18 -5.01 1.52 0.62
C ALA A 18 -6.14 0.70 0.00
N ALA A 19 -6.27 -0.57 0.41
CA ALA A 19 -7.54 -1.29 0.38
C ALA A 19 -7.58 -2.31 1.53
N SER A 20 -8.41 -1.99 2.53
CA SER A 20 -9.17 -2.89 3.43
C SER A 20 -8.96 -2.57 4.91
N GLY A 21 -10.04 -2.15 5.59
CA GLY A 21 -10.11 -2.18 7.05
C GLY A 21 -10.99 -1.11 7.67
N CYS A 22 -12.32 -1.24 7.57
CA CYS A 22 -13.28 -0.50 8.37
C CYS A 22 -12.97 -0.61 9.88
N GLY A 23 -12.78 0.52 10.55
CA GLY A 23 -12.49 0.59 11.98
C GLY A 23 -12.87 1.93 12.61
N LYS A 24 -14.14 2.32 12.44
CA LYS A 24 -14.95 3.24 13.28
C LYS A 24 -14.17 4.16 14.26
N LYS A 25 -13.90 5.41 13.86
CA LYS A 25 -13.79 6.53 14.83
C LYS A 25 -14.67 7.69 14.42
N THR A 26 -15.37 8.15 15.45
CA THR A 26 -16.41 9.17 15.56
C THR A 26 -15.98 10.51 14.99
N GLY A 27 -16.96 11.19 14.37
CA GLY A 27 -16.76 12.38 13.55
C GLY A 27 -16.15 13.57 14.29
N THR A 28 -15.40 14.34 13.52
CA THR A 28 -15.25 15.77 13.73
C THR A 28 -15.27 16.38 12.34
N GLU A 29 -16.25 17.23 12.07
CA GLU A 29 -16.36 18.01 10.85
C GLU A 29 -15.11 18.89 10.72
N THR A 30 -14.28 18.66 9.70
CA THR A 30 -13.30 19.65 9.27
C THR A 30 -13.94 20.46 8.16
N THR A 31 -14.46 21.62 8.55
CA THR A 31 -14.78 22.72 7.66
C THR A 31 -13.59 23.06 6.76
N ALA A 32 -13.83 23.14 5.46
CA ALA A 32 -12.92 23.70 4.48
C ALA A 32 -12.45 25.09 4.96
N ALA A 33 -11.17 25.20 5.29
CA ALA A 33 -10.51 26.46 5.57
C ALA A 33 -9.80 26.94 4.30
N GLU A 34 -10.02 28.21 4.01
CA GLU A 34 -9.53 28.98 2.87
C GLU A 34 -8.01 28.87 2.64
N SER A 35 -7.65 28.92 1.36
CA SER A 35 -6.35 29.38 0.86
C SER A 35 -5.84 30.59 1.65
N THR A 36 -4.60 30.54 2.16
CA THR A 36 -3.62 31.64 2.10
C THR A 36 -2.28 31.29 2.77
N ALA A 37 -1.21 31.81 2.15
CA ALA A 37 0.19 31.83 2.55
C ALA A 37 1.00 30.55 2.27
N ALA A 38 1.75 30.59 1.16
CA ALA A 38 3.03 29.90 1.10
C ALA A 38 3.86 30.35 2.30
N GLU A 39 4.04 29.46 3.27
CA GLU A 39 4.99 29.65 4.35
C GLU A 39 6.35 29.85 3.70
N THR A 40 6.85 31.09 3.69
CA THR A 40 8.24 31.33 3.29
C THR A 40 9.11 30.67 4.33
N GLU A 41 9.58 29.46 4.04
CA GLU A 41 10.58 28.76 4.85
C GLU A 41 11.75 29.73 5.09
N GLU A 42 12.07 29.96 6.37
CA GLU A 42 13.19 30.80 6.74
C GLU A 42 14.48 30.19 6.18
N TYR A 43 15.31 31.01 5.52
CA TYR A 43 16.57 30.54 4.96
C TYR A 43 17.54 30.12 6.06
N VAL A 44 17.91 28.84 6.08
CA VAL A 44 18.90 28.27 7.00
C VAL A 44 20.14 27.89 6.21
N ALA A 45 21.27 28.53 6.52
CA ALA A 45 22.50 28.42 5.75
C ALA A 45 23.22 27.08 5.92
N GLU A 46 23.23 26.51 7.13
CA GLU A 46 23.98 25.29 7.45
C GLU A 46 23.13 24.33 8.27
N SER A 47 23.27 23.02 7.98
CA SER A 47 22.65 21.97 8.77
C SER A 47 23.46 21.73 10.05
N SER A 48 22.79 21.52 11.17
CA SER A 48 23.45 21.16 12.44
C SER A 48 22.68 20.06 13.16
N VAL A 49 23.41 19.12 13.75
CA VAL A 49 22.84 18.03 14.55
C VAL A 49 23.51 18.06 15.91
N LYS A 50 22.69 18.03 16.96
CA LYS A 50 23.13 17.73 18.32
C LYS A 50 22.36 16.51 18.79
N LEU A 51 23.07 15.39 18.86
CA LEU A 51 22.51 14.10 19.22
C LEU A 51 22.08 14.08 20.70
N GLY A 52 20.89 13.54 20.95
CA GLY A 52 20.44 13.19 22.29
C GLY A 52 20.82 11.76 22.69
N GLU A 53 19.94 11.10 23.42
CA GLU A 53 20.08 9.67 23.70
C GLU A 53 19.71 8.86 22.45
N TYR A 54 20.66 8.08 21.93
CA TYR A 54 20.48 7.24 20.75
C TYR A 54 20.80 5.75 20.96
N LYS A 55 21.27 5.38 22.15
CA LYS A 55 21.49 3.98 22.56
C LYS A 55 20.53 3.61 23.67
N GLY A 56 20.13 2.35 23.74
CA GLY A 56 19.24 1.86 24.79
C GLY A 56 17.78 2.28 24.62
N ILE A 57 17.38 2.73 23.42
CA ILE A 57 16.01 3.09 23.06
C ILE A 57 15.10 1.90 23.33
N ALA A 58 14.07 2.09 24.14
CA ALA A 58 13.12 1.04 24.47
C ALA A 58 12.03 0.96 23.39
N VAL A 59 11.87 -0.22 22.79
CA VAL A 59 10.81 -0.49 21.81
C VAL A 59 10.16 -1.82 22.14
N THR A 60 8.84 -1.87 22.03
CA THR A 60 8.06 -3.10 22.20
C THR A 60 7.58 -3.57 20.84
N VAL A 61 7.91 -4.80 20.47
CA VAL A 61 7.42 -5.45 19.24
C VAL A 61 6.42 -6.53 19.60
N THR A 62 5.44 -6.77 18.73
CA THR A 62 4.55 -7.93 18.87
C THR A 62 5.19 -9.11 18.15
N GLU A 63 5.15 -10.30 18.75
CA GLU A 63 5.61 -11.53 18.10
C GLU A 63 4.81 -11.80 16.82
N ALA A 64 5.51 -12.17 15.74
CA ALA A 64 4.84 -12.58 14.52
C ALA A 64 4.15 -13.94 14.72
N SER A 65 2.82 -13.96 14.57
CA SER A 65 2.03 -15.18 14.61
C SER A 65 1.17 -15.28 13.35
N VAL A 66 0.83 -16.50 12.91
CA VAL A 66 -0.08 -16.73 11.78
C VAL A 66 -1.11 -17.76 12.20
N THR A 67 -2.38 -17.38 12.13
CA THR A 67 -3.51 -18.24 12.44
C THR A 67 -3.86 -19.15 11.26
N ASP A 68 -4.57 -20.25 11.54
CA ASP A 68 -5.06 -21.15 10.50
C ASP A 68 -6.06 -20.46 9.56
N GLU A 69 -6.83 -19.50 10.09
CA GLU A 69 -7.78 -18.70 9.33
C GLU A 69 -7.07 -17.81 8.30
N GLU A 70 -5.94 -17.19 8.66
CA GLU A 70 -5.14 -16.39 7.72
C GLU A 70 -4.57 -17.24 6.58
N VAL A 71 -4.11 -18.45 6.90
CA VAL A 71 -3.64 -19.41 5.87
C VAL A 71 -4.80 -19.79 4.95
N GLU A 72 -5.98 -20.09 5.51
CA GLU A 72 -7.15 -20.43 4.71
C GLU A 72 -7.59 -19.27 3.83
N ASN A 73 -7.66 -18.05 4.37
CA ASN A 73 -8.02 -16.86 3.62
C ASN A 73 -7.05 -16.61 2.46
N GLN A 74 -5.75 -16.76 2.68
CA GLN A 74 -4.75 -16.63 1.62
C GLN A 74 -4.94 -17.67 0.52
N ILE A 75 -5.20 -18.92 0.88
CA ILE A 75 -5.47 -20.00 -0.08
C ILE A 75 -6.76 -19.74 -0.84
N GLN A 76 -7.82 -19.29 -0.15
CA GLN A 76 -9.08 -18.92 -0.78
C GLN A 76 -8.90 -17.78 -1.78
N GLN A 77 -8.09 -16.76 -1.48
CA GLN A 77 -7.77 -15.71 -2.45
C GLN A 77 -7.11 -16.28 -3.71
N VAL A 78 -6.18 -17.22 -3.56
CA VAL A 78 -5.53 -17.89 -4.70
C VAL A 78 -6.55 -18.71 -5.49
N LEU A 79 -7.39 -19.52 -4.86
CA LEU A 79 -8.45 -20.29 -5.53
C LEU A 79 -9.41 -19.37 -6.30
N ASN A 80 -9.84 -18.28 -5.67
CA ASN A 80 -10.71 -17.29 -6.31
C ASN A 80 -10.04 -16.60 -7.51
N SER A 81 -8.74 -16.33 -7.44
CA SER A 81 -7.98 -15.79 -8.59
C SER A 81 -7.86 -16.77 -9.77
N LYS A 82 -8.11 -18.07 -9.51
CA LYS A 82 -8.10 -19.16 -10.50
C LYS A 82 -9.52 -19.62 -10.87
N ALA A 83 -10.54 -18.85 -10.51
CA ALA A 83 -11.91 -19.16 -10.92
C ALA A 83 -12.04 -19.18 -12.45
N GLU A 84 -12.72 -20.20 -12.96
CA GLU A 84 -13.06 -20.30 -14.37
C GLU A 84 -14.49 -19.80 -14.60
N TYR A 85 -14.72 -19.16 -15.74
CA TYR A 85 -16.05 -18.73 -16.17
C TYR A 85 -16.44 -19.53 -17.41
N ARG A 86 -17.57 -20.24 -17.34
CA ARG A 86 -18.07 -21.07 -18.44
C ARG A 86 -19.46 -20.60 -18.84
N GLU A 87 -19.67 -20.35 -20.14
CA GLU A 87 -21.00 -20.00 -20.65
C GLU A 87 -22.01 -21.10 -20.34
N VAL A 88 -23.19 -20.71 -19.85
CA VAL A 88 -24.28 -21.61 -19.49
C VAL A 88 -25.60 -21.13 -20.10
N ASP A 89 -26.40 -22.09 -20.57
CA ASP A 89 -27.74 -21.84 -21.12
C ASP A 89 -28.81 -21.92 -20.02
N ARG A 90 -28.68 -21.06 -18.99
CA ARG A 90 -29.67 -20.90 -17.91
C ARG A 90 -29.79 -19.43 -17.50
N ALA A 91 -30.83 -19.13 -16.72
CA ALA A 91 -31.01 -17.82 -16.13
C ALA A 91 -29.86 -17.47 -15.17
N ALA A 92 -29.44 -16.21 -15.19
CA ALA A 92 -28.38 -15.67 -14.34
C ALA A 92 -28.76 -15.72 -12.87
N GLN A 93 -27.80 -16.08 -12.03
CA GLN A 93 -27.92 -16.18 -10.58
C GLN A 93 -26.86 -15.32 -9.91
N MET A 94 -27.05 -15.01 -8.63
CA MET A 94 -26.02 -14.35 -7.84
C MET A 94 -24.71 -15.15 -7.86
N GLY A 95 -23.60 -14.47 -8.12
CA GLY A 95 -22.27 -15.07 -8.29
C GLY A 95 -21.88 -15.42 -9.73
N ASP A 96 -22.83 -15.48 -10.67
CA ASP A 96 -22.53 -15.63 -12.10
C ASP A 96 -21.90 -14.35 -12.66
N GLN A 97 -21.18 -14.50 -13.79
CA GLN A 97 -20.74 -13.37 -14.59
C GLN A 97 -21.63 -13.23 -15.83
N VAL A 98 -22.22 -12.06 -16.02
CA VAL A 98 -22.99 -11.72 -17.21
C VAL A 98 -22.16 -10.84 -18.12
N ASN A 99 -22.06 -11.22 -19.39
CA ASN A 99 -21.50 -10.34 -20.42
C ASN A 99 -22.64 -9.43 -20.91
N ILE A 100 -22.47 -8.12 -20.80
CA ILE A 100 -23.51 -7.15 -21.09
C ILE A 100 -23.02 -6.02 -22.00
N ASP A 101 -23.94 -5.52 -22.81
CA ASP A 101 -23.86 -4.19 -23.39
C ASP A 101 -24.83 -3.31 -22.60
N TYR A 102 -24.40 -2.14 -22.17
CA TYR A 102 -25.28 -1.22 -21.46
C TYR A 102 -25.14 0.21 -21.94
N LYS A 103 -26.24 0.95 -21.85
CA LYS A 103 -26.33 2.36 -22.18
C LYS A 103 -27.17 3.09 -21.13
N GLY A 104 -26.52 3.91 -20.35
CA GLY A 104 -27.12 4.78 -19.34
C GLY A 104 -27.65 6.07 -19.97
N LEU A 105 -28.89 6.39 -19.63
CA LEU A 105 -29.64 7.54 -20.09
C LEU A 105 -30.06 8.40 -18.89
N LEU A 106 -29.78 9.69 -18.96
CA LEU A 106 -30.29 10.71 -18.06
C LEU A 106 -31.22 11.62 -18.86
N ASP A 107 -32.48 11.75 -18.44
CA ASP A 107 -33.50 12.52 -19.16
C ASP A 107 -33.64 12.15 -20.67
N GLY A 108 -33.34 10.89 -21.00
CA GLY A 108 -33.39 10.36 -22.38
C GLY A 108 -32.12 10.58 -23.20
N GLU A 109 -31.10 11.26 -22.66
CA GLU A 109 -29.80 11.47 -23.31
C GLU A 109 -28.71 10.58 -22.69
N ALA A 110 -27.84 10.02 -23.52
CA ALA A 110 -26.74 9.19 -23.02
C ALA A 110 -25.70 10.05 -22.31
N PHE A 111 -25.33 9.68 -21.08
CA PHE A 111 -24.31 10.41 -20.32
C PHE A 111 -22.92 9.80 -20.47
N LYS A 112 -21.89 10.64 -20.32
CA LYS A 112 -20.49 10.23 -20.46
C LYS A 112 -20.11 9.21 -19.38
N GLY A 113 -19.49 8.11 -19.79
CA GLY A 113 -19.09 7.03 -18.87
C GLY A 113 -20.22 6.05 -18.53
N GLY A 114 -21.43 6.26 -19.06
CA GLY A 114 -22.58 5.37 -18.84
C GLY A 114 -22.78 4.31 -19.93
N THR A 115 -21.85 4.12 -20.86
CA THR A 115 -22.03 3.17 -21.98
C THR A 115 -20.81 2.29 -22.15
N ALA A 116 -21.03 0.98 -22.27
CA ALA A 116 -19.99 0.01 -22.61
C ALA A 116 -20.60 -1.17 -23.38
N GLU A 117 -19.76 -1.83 -24.18
CA GLU A 117 -20.09 -3.06 -24.91
C GLU A 117 -19.16 -4.18 -24.45
N GLY A 118 -19.69 -5.41 -24.37
CA GLY A 118 -18.96 -6.62 -24.01
C GLY A 118 -18.43 -6.64 -22.58
N TYR A 119 -19.04 -5.88 -21.66
CA TYR A 119 -18.58 -5.77 -20.28
C TYR A 119 -18.94 -7.03 -19.49
N ASP A 120 -17.97 -7.67 -18.86
CA ASP A 120 -18.18 -8.82 -17.97
C ASP A 120 -18.45 -8.34 -16.54
N LEU A 121 -19.71 -8.46 -16.09
CA LEU A 121 -20.17 -8.08 -14.75
C LEU A 121 -20.45 -9.32 -13.90
N THR A 122 -19.77 -9.46 -12.77
CA THR A 122 -20.10 -10.49 -11.78
C THR A 122 -21.26 -10.02 -10.90
N LEU A 123 -22.37 -10.76 -10.86
CA LEU A 123 -23.52 -10.42 -10.06
C LEU A 123 -23.22 -10.60 -8.56
N GLY A 124 -23.40 -9.54 -7.78
CA GLY A 124 -23.05 -9.44 -6.37
C GLY A 124 -21.66 -8.84 -6.11
N SER A 125 -21.00 -8.25 -7.12
CA SER A 125 -19.69 -7.62 -6.93
C SER A 125 -19.78 -6.21 -6.34
N GLY A 126 -20.96 -5.57 -6.40
CA GLY A 126 -21.15 -4.19 -5.95
C GLY A 126 -20.35 -3.19 -6.80
N SER A 127 -20.05 -3.54 -8.04
CA SER A 127 -19.26 -2.70 -8.96
C SER A 127 -20.13 -1.67 -9.68
N PHE A 128 -21.44 -1.88 -9.69
CA PHE A 128 -22.44 -0.95 -10.23
C PHE A 128 -23.28 -0.34 -9.10
N ILE A 129 -24.07 0.69 -9.44
CA ILE A 129 -25.02 1.29 -8.51
C ILE A 129 -26.06 0.28 -8.03
N ASP A 130 -26.54 0.47 -6.80
CA ASP A 130 -27.54 -0.38 -6.18
C ASP A 130 -28.75 -0.62 -7.11
N GLY A 131 -29.20 -1.88 -7.16
CA GLY A 131 -30.29 -2.33 -8.02
C GLY A 131 -29.90 -2.70 -9.46
N PHE A 132 -28.72 -2.31 -9.94
CA PHE A 132 -28.27 -2.70 -11.29
C PHE A 132 -28.08 -4.23 -11.39
N GLU A 133 -27.29 -4.80 -10.49
CA GLU A 133 -26.97 -6.23 -10.49
C GLU A 133 -28.21 -7.08 -10.17
N ASP A 134 -29.06 -6.63 -9.24
CA ASP A 134 -30.32 -7.30 -8.89
C ASP A 134 -31.29 -7.35 -10.07
N GLY A 135 -31.33 -6.29 -10.88
CA GLY A 135 -32.16 -6.23 -12.09
C GLY A 135 -31.78 -7.25 -13.16
N LEU A 136 -30.54 -7.75 -13.14
CA LEU A 136 -30.02 -8.74 -14.08
C LEU A 136 -30.18 -10.18 -13.58
N VAL A 137 -30.47 -10.40 -12.31
CA VAL A 137 -30.82 -11.74 -11.81
C VAL A 137 -32.02 -12.29 -12.58
N GLY A 138 -31.93 -13.56 -12.96
CA GLY A 138 -32.95 -14.24 -13.75
C GLY A 138 -32.91 -13.94 -15.24
N ALA A 139 -32.06 -13.02 -15.73
CA ALA A 139 -31.91 -12.76 -17.15
C ALA A 139 -31.25 -13.94 -17.87
N VAL A 140 -31.61 -14.15 -19.13
CA VAL A 140 -30.99 -15.14 -20.02
C VAL A 140 -30.26 -14.46 -21.18
N LYS A 141 -29.41 -15.21 -21.87
CA LYS A 141 -28.72 -14.75 -23.08
C LYS A 141 -29.73 -14.24 -24.12
N GLY A 142 -29.48 -13.04 -24.63
CA GLY A 142 -30.32 -12.32 -25.59
C GLY A 142 -31.39 -11.42 -24.96
N ASP A 143 -31.56 -11.43 -23.64
CA ASP A 143 -32.51 -10.54 -22.98
C ASP A 143 -32.09 -9.08 -23.11
N GLN A 144 -33.09 -8.21 -23.28
CA GLN A 144 -32.96 -6.76 -23.21
C GLN A 144 -33.81 -6.28 -22.04
N LYS A 145 -33.22 -5.46 -21.16
CA LYS A 145 -33.86 -4.94 -19.96
C LYS A 145 -33.59 -3.45 -19.82
N ASP A 146 -34.62 -2.71 -19.41
CA ASP A 146 -34.51 -1.32 -19.00
C ASP A 146 -34.52 -1.26 -17.47
N LEU A 147 -33.38 -0.91 -16.88
CA LEU A 147 -33.22 -0.79 -15.44
C LEU A 147 -33.41 0.67 -15.03
N ASN A 148 -34.48 0.95 -14.31
CA ASN A 148 -34.74 2.28 -13.74
C ASN A 148 -34.07 2.35 -12.38
N LEU A 149 -33.01 3.16 -12.27
CA LEU A 149 -32.13 3.22 -11.11
C LEU A 149 -31.94 4.66 -10.66
N THR A 150 -31.48 4.84 -9.43
CA THR A 150 -31.14 6.14 -8.87
C THR A 150 -29.71 6.11 -8.41
N PHE A 151 -28.90 7.06 -8.86
CA PHE A 151 -27.55 7.23 -8.34
C PHE A 151 -27.61 7.62 -6.86
N PRO A 152 -26.64 7.18 -6.04
CA PRO A 152 -26.58 7.58 -4.63
C PRO A 152 -26.48 9.10 -4.50
N ASP A 153 -26.95 9.63 -3.36
CA ASP A 153 -26.92 11.07 -3.06
C ASP A 153 -25.50 11.67 -3.08
N SER A 154 -24.49 10.84 -2.87
CA SER A 154 -23.07 11.17 -3.04
C SER A 154 -22.45 10.25 -4.07
N TYR A 155 -21.94 10.83 -5.17
CA TYR A 155 -21.25 10.09 -6.22
C TYR A 155 -19.95 10.80 -6.62
N PRO A 156 -18.82 10.51 -5.94
CA PRO A 156 -17.57 11.26 -6.09
C PRO A 156 -16.98 11.24 -7.50
N ASN A 157 -17.18 10.12 -8.22
CA ASN A 157 -16.61 9.93 -9.55
C ASN A 157 -17.30 10.77 -10.63
N ASN A 158 -18.55 11.21 -10.39
CA ASN A 158 -19.28 12.11 -11.28
C ASN A 158 -20.40 12.85 -10.53
N PRO A 159 -20.10 14.01 -9.90
CA PRO A 159 -21.05 14.73 -9.05
C PRO A 159 -22.36 15.13 -9.76
N ASP A 160 -22.33 15.29 -11.08
CA ASP A 160 -23.51 15.68 -11.88
C ASP A 160 -24.59 14.58 -11.90
N LEU A 161 -24.21 13.33 -11.62
CA LEU A 161 -25.12 12.18 -11.56
C LEU A 161 -25.68 11.94 -10.16
N ALA A 162 -25.15 12.56 -9.12
CA ALA A 162 -25.55 12.30 -7.73
C ALA A 162 -27.05 12.55 -7.50
N GLY A 163 -27.75 11.56 -6.92
CA GLY A 163 -29.19 11.61 -6.63
C GLY A 163 -30.10 11.64 -7.87
N LYS A 164 -29.56 11.44 -9.09
CA LYS A 164 -30.35 11.46 -10.33
C LYS A 164 -30.98 10.10 -10.62
N GLU A 165 -32.22 10.13 -11.08
CA GLU A 165 -32.89 8.98 -11.69
C GLU A 165 -32.39 8.79 -13.13
N VAL A 166 -32.06 7.56 -13.48
CA VAL A 166 -31.53 7.18 -14.79
C VAL A 166 -32.13 5.87 -15.26
N VAL A 167 -32.07 5.65 -16.57
CA VAL A 167 -32.44 4.38 -17.19
C VAL A 167 -31.20 3.76 -17.81
N PHE A 168 -30.92 2.51 -17.47
CA PHE A 168 -29.92 1.71 -18.16
C PHE A 168 -30.61 0.71 -19.09
N GLU A 169 -30.42 0.91 -20.39
CA GLU A 169 -30.76 -0.10 -21.41
C GLU A 169 -29.64 -1.14 -21.40
N VAL A 170 -29.94 -2.38 -21.00
CA VAL A 170 -28.96 -3.47 -20.87
C VAL A 170 -29.33 -4.63 -21.78
N THR A 171 -28.38 -5.09 -22.59
CA THR A 171 -28.47 -6.32 -23.38
C THR A 171 -27.56 -7.38 -22.76
N VAL A 172 -28.09 -8.57 -22.50
CA VAL A 172 -27.32 -9.70 -21.96
C VAL A 172 -26.79 -10.56 -23.11
N ASN A 173 -25.49 -10.49 -23.35
CA ASN A 173 -24.81 -11.23 -24.42
C ASN A 173 -24.51 -12.68 -24.04
N ALA A 174 -24.19 -12.93 -22.78
CA ALA A 174 -23.92 -14.27 -22.25
C ALA A 174 -24.10 -14.33 -20.74
N VAL A 175 -24.43 -15.51 -20.23
CA VAL A 175 -24.37 -15.84 -18.80
C VAL A 175 -23.27 -16.87 -18.63
N LYS A 176 -22.31 -16.59 -17.75
CA LYS A 176 -21.18 -17.47 -17.43
C LYS A 176 -21.26 -17.88 -15.97
N GLU A 177 -21.28 -19.17 -15.72
CA GLU A 177 -21.17 -19.72 -14.37
C GLU A 177 -19.72 -19.61 -13.90
N ARG A 178 -19.54 -19.09 -12.68
CA ARG A 178 -18.24 -19.01 -12.01
C ARG A 178 -17.98 -20.31 -11.26
N SER A 179 -16.93 -21.02 -11.65
CA SER A 179 -16.46 -22.23 -10.98
C SER A 179 -15.11 -21.95 -10.32
N VAL A 180 -15.08 -21.88 -8.99
CA VAL A 180 -13.83 -21.82 -8.23
C VAL A 180 -13.27 -23.25 -8.13
N PRO A 181 -11.99 -23.49 -8.46
CA PRO A 181 -11.39 -24.80 -8.29
C PRO A 181 -11.39 -25.22 -6.82
N GLU A 182 -11.44 -26.52 -6.57
CA GLU A 182 -11.25 -27.07 -5.22
C GLU A 182 -9.76 -27.15 -4.88
N LEU A 183 -9.44 -27.01 -3.59
CA LEU A 183 -8.08 -27.22 -3.11
C LEU A 183 -7.74 -28.71 -3.11
N THR A 184 -7.07 -29.15 -4.17
CA THR A 184 -6.59 -30.53 -4.34
C THR A 184 -5.09 -30.56 -4.62
N ASP A 185 -4.45 -31.72 -4.45
CA ASP A 185 -3.03 -31.88 -4.81
C ASP A 185 -2.78 -31.59 -6.30
N GLU A 186 -3.74 -31.89 -7.18
CA GLU A 186 -3.66 -31.55 -8.61
C GLU A 186 -3.69 -30.03 -8.83
N PHE A 187 -4.57 -29.32 -8.11
CA PHE A 187 -4.60 -27.86 -8.14
C PHE A 187 -3.26 -27.28 -7.67
N VAL A 188 -2.76 -27.74 -6.52
CA VAL A 188 -1.49 -27.28 -5.96
C VAL A 188 -0.34 -27.55 -6.92
N ALA A 189 -0.24 -28.75 -7.50
CA ALA A 189 0.81 -29.07 -8.46
C ALA A 189 0.79 -28.15 -9.70
N SER A 190 -0.37 -27.55 -10.03
CA SER A 190 -0.49 -26.59 -11.13
C SER A 190 -0.06 -25.15 -10.76
N VAL A 191 -0.32 -24.70 -9.52
CA VAL A 191 -0.05 -23.31 -9.09
C VAL A 191 1.22 -23.15 -8.28
N SER A 192 1.64 -24.20 -7.57
CA SER A 192 2.88 -24.29 -6.80
C SER A 192 3.52 -25.68 -7.00
N PRO A 193 4.24 -25.87 -8.13
CA PRO A 193 4.89 -27.15 -8.43
C PRO A 193 5.94 -27.58 -7.40
N ASP A 194 6.54 -26.62 -6.69
CA ASP A 194 7.53 -26.87 -5.63
C ASP A 194 6.88 -27.53 -4.39
N ASP A 195 5.62 -27.18 -4.09
CA ASP A 195 4.88 -27.75 -2.95
C ASP A 195 4.26 -29.10 -3.30
N GLY A 196 3.56 -29.19 -4.44
CA GLY A 196 3.01 -30.42 -5.01
C GLY A 196 1.86 -31.10 -4.24
N THR A 197 1.67 -30.81 -2.94
CA THR A 197 0.55 -31.31 -2.13
C THR A 197 -0.10 -30.19 -1.32
N VAL A 198 -1.38 -30.36 -0.97
CA VAL A 198 -2.14 -29.40 -0.15
C VAL A 198 -1.48 -29.15 1.20
N GLU A 199 -0.94 -30.18 1.83
CA GLU A 199 -0.26 -30.06 3.13
C GLU A 199 0.97 -29.15 3.03
N LYS A 200 1.85 -29.39 2.05
CA LYS A 200 3.04 -28.57 1.82
C LYS A 200 2.70 -27.14 1.42
N TYR A 201 1.66 -26.97 0.60
CA TYR A 201 1.19 -25.66 0.20
C TYR A 201 0.66 -24.84 1.38
N ARG A 202 -0.02 -25.47 2.34
CA ARG A 202 -0.45 -24.82 3.59
C ARG A 202 0.75 -24.43 4.46
N GLU A 203 1.74 -25.31 4.59
CA GLU A 203 2.98 -25.03 5.32
C GLU A 203 3.74 -23.86 4.69
N SER A 204 4.00 -23.91 3.38
CA SER A 204 4.69 -22.85 2.65
C SER A 204 3.92 -21.53 2.71
N THR A 205 2.58 -21.55 2.60
CA THR A 205 1.75 -20.36 2.76
C THR A 205 1.89 -19.75 4.15
N ARG A 206 1.90 -20.58 5.20
CA ARG A 206 2.11 -20.10 6.57
C ARG A 206 3.50 -19.50 6.75
N GLU A 207 4.54 -20.16 6.26
CA GLU A 207 5.91 -19.65 6.32
C GLU A 207 6.04 -18.29 5.63
N ASN A 208 5.45 -18.16 4.44
CA ASN A 208 5.46 -16.89 3.69
C ASN A 208 4.70 -15.78 4.42
N LEU A 209 3.55 -16.08 5.03
CA LEU A 209 2.80 -15.11 5.84
C LEU A 209 3.58 -14.70 7.09
N LEU A 210 4.25 -15.65 7.74
CA LEU A 210 5.07 -15.41 8.91
C LEU A 210 6.28 -14.53 8.57
N GLU A 211 6.96 -14.80 7.45
CA GLU A 211 8.07 -13.97 6.97
C GLU A 211 7.61 -12.55 6.64
N GLN A 212 6.44 -12.38 6.00
CA GLN A 212 5.87 -11.06 5.72
C GLN A 212 5.53 -10.27 7.00
N LYS A 213 4.90 -10.92 7.98
CA LYS A 213 4.60 -10.28 9.28
C LYS A 213 5.87 -9.91 10.02
N GLN A 214 6.86 -10.82 10.06
CA GLN A 214 8.14 -10.56 10.70
C GLN A 214 8.86 -9.38 10.05
N LEU A 215 8.87 -9.30 8.71
CA LEU A 215 9.44 -8.17 7.99
C LEU A 215 8.72 -6.86 8.34
N SER A 216 7.39 -6.87 8.40
CA SER A 216 6.61 -5.69 8.82
C SER A 216 6.94 -5.25 10.25
N ILE A 217 7.09 -6.21 11.17
CA ILE A 217 7.46 -5.94 12.57
C ILE A 217 8.87 -5.37 12.66
N ASP A 218 9.84 -5.95 11.93
CA ASP A 218 11.22 -5.46 11.90
C ASP A 218 11.28 -4.03 11.34
N ASN A 219 10.55 -3.75 10.26
CA ASN A 219 10.48 -2.42 9.67
C ASN A 219 9.84 -1.39 10.61
N GLN A 220 8.77 -1.76 11.30
CA GLN A 220 8.12 -0.89 12.28
C GLN A 220 9.06 -0.61 13.45
N ARG A 221 9.71 -1.64 14.00
CA ARG A 221 10.71 -1.51 15.06
C ARG A 221 11.81 -0.53 14.65
N ASP A 222 12.39 -0.73 13.47
CA ASP A 222 13.50 0.09 12.98
C ASP A 222 13.06 1.55 12.81
N THR A 223 11.83 1.76 12.34
CA THR A 223 11.20 3.09 12.23
C THR A 223 10.98 3.72 13.60
N ASP A 224 10.45 2.99 14.57
CA ASP A 224 10.20 3.47 15.92
C ASP A 224 11.50 3.85 16.63
N ILE A 225 12.56 3.03 16.47
CA ILE A 225 13.89 3.34 16.99
C ILE A 225 14.40 4.63 16.36
N LEU A 226 14.40 4.73 15.02
CA LEU A 226 14.90 5.91 14.32
C LEU A 226 14.15 7.18 14.73
N ASN A 227 12.82 7.12 14.79
CA ASN A 227 11.99 8.25 15.18
C ASN A 227 12.30 8.69 16.62
N ALA A 228 12.39 7.76 17.57
CA ALA A 228 12.76 8.09 18.95
C ALA A 228 14.15 8.74 19.04
N VAL A 229 15.12 8.27 18.25
CA VAL A 229 16.47 8.87 18.20
C VAL A 229 16.44 10.29 17.61
N VAL A 230 15.65 10.50 16.56
CA VAL A 230 15.49 11.83 15.94
C VAL A 230 14.78 12.78 16.89
N ASP A 231 13.72 12.35 17.57
CA ASP A 231 12.96 13.15 18.53
C ASP A 231 13.81 13.55 19.75
N ASN A 232 14.75 12.69 20.15
CA ASN A 232 15.71 12.98 21.21
C ASN A 232 16.80 13.98 20.77
N SER A 233 16.94 14.25 19.47
CA SER A 233 18.01 15.06 18.90
C SER A 233 17.54 16.46 18.51
N GLU A 234 18.42 17.45 18.66
CA GLU A 234 18.19 18.79 18.12
C GLU A 234 18.74 18.84 16.69
N VAL A 235 17.85 18.91 15.70
CA VAL A 235 18.21 18.89 14.27
C VAL A 235 17.75 20.18 13.59
N VAL A 236 18.69 20.85 12.95
CA VAL A 236 18.43 21.98 12.06
C VAL A 236 18.85 21.57 10.66
N CYS A 237 17.90 21.54 9.73
CA CYS A 237 18.18 21.29 8.32
C CYS A 237 18.42 22.61 7.59
N SER A 238 19.49 22.69 6.81
CA SER A 238 19.65 23.79 5.86
C SER A 238 18.55 23.76 4.80
N THR A 239 18.18 24.92 4.27
CA THR A 239 17.21 25.01 3.17
C THR A 239 17.70 24.21 1.96
N ALA A 240 19.01 24.26 1.68
CA ALA A 240 19.63 23.50 0.59
C ALA A 240 19.50 21.97 0.77
N SER A 241 19.63 21.45 2.00
CA SER A 241 19.46 20.01 2.27
C SER A 241 18.01 19.57 2.06
N ILE A 242 17.03 20.42 2.41
CA ILE A 242 15.61 20.14 2.17
C ILE A 242 15.30 20.16 0.67
N ASP A 243 15.83 21.15 -0.05
CA ASP A 243 15.63 21.28 -1.49
C ASP A 243 16.23 20.07 -2.25
N GLU A 244 17.44 19.63 -1.90
CA GLU A 244 18.07 18.46 -2.52
C GLU A 244 17.26 17.16 -2.26
N ALA A 245 16.78 16.97 -1.04
CA ALA A 245 15.92 15.84 -0.69
C ALA A 245 14.59 15.89 -1.44
N TYR A 246 13.98 17.07 -1.54
CA TYR A 246 12.73 17.30 -2.26
C TYR A 246 12.88 17.01 -3.76
N ASP A 247 13.92 17.55 -4.40
CA ASP A 247 14.16 17.34 -5.83
C ASP A 247 14.39 15.85 -6.15
N THR A 248 15.12 15.16 -5.27
CA THR A 248 15.35 13.71 -5.37
C THR A 248 14.03 12.95 -5.28
N GLN A 249 13.19 13.30 -4.29
CA GLN A 249 11.92 12.64 -4.05
C GLN A 249 10.91 12.90 -5.16
N LEU A 250 10.79 14.15 -5.59
CA LEU A 250 9.93 14.55 -6.69
C LEU A 250 10.31 13.83 -7.98
N LYS A 251 11.61 13.69 -8.26
CA LYS A 251 12.11 12.93 -9.41
C LYS A 251 11.76 11.45 -9.31
N ALA A 252 11.89 10.85 -8.12
CA ALA A 252 11.54 9.45 -7.88
C ALA A 252 10.04 9.20 -8.14
N TYR A 253 9.16 10.04 -7.59
CA TYR A 253 7.72 10.00 -7.84
C TYR A 253 7.40 10.18 -9.33
N THR A 254 7.98 11.20 -9.97
CA THR A 254 7.74 11.50 -11.39
C THR A 254 8.15 10.33 -12.28
N ASN A 255 9.32 9.72 -12.02
CA ASN A 255 9.81 8.56 -12.76
C ASN A 255 8.89 7.35 -12.58
N MET A 256 8.45 7.09 -11.36
CA MET A 256 7.51 5.99 -11.10
C MET A 256 6.18 6.23 -11.83
N LEU A 257 5.55 7.39 -11.66
CA LEU A 257 4.25 7.68 -12.28
C LEU A 257 4.35 7.63 -13.80
N SER A 258 5.43 8.15 -14.37
CA SER A 258 5.70 8.09 -15.81
C SER A 258 5.80 6.65 -16.32
N SER A 259 6.30 5.71 -15.51
CA SER A 259 6.34 4.28 -15.88
C SER A 259 4.95 3.65 -15.99
N TYR A 260 3.97 4.22 -15.29
CA TYR A 260 2.55 3.87 -15.39
C TYR A 260 1.78 4.75 -16.39
N GLY A 261 2.46 5.67 -17.10
CA GLY A 261 1.84 6.58 -18.06
C GLY A 261 0.98 7.68 -17.41
N VAL A 262 1.21 7.98 -16.14
CA VAL A 262 0.48 8.97 -15.35
C VAL A 262 1.42 10.14 -15.01
N ASP A 263 0.95 11.38 -15.10
CA ASP A 263 1.69 12.54 -14.61
C ASP A 263 1.31 12.92 -13.17
N LEU A 264 2.11 13.78 -12.54
CA LEU A 264 1.95 14.16 -11.14
C LEU A 264 0.58 14.81 -10.87
N ALA A 265 0.11 15.68 -11.78
CA ALA A 265 -1.16 16.39 -11.64
C ALA A 265 -2.36 15.44 -11.73
N THR A 266 -2.32 14.49 -12.67
CA THR A 266 -3.33 13.46 -12.84
C THR A 266 -3.38 12.55 -11.62
N TYR A 267 -2.22 12.12 -11.12
CA TYR A 267 -2.15 11.31 -9.91
C TYR A 267 -2.69 12.04 -8.68
N ALA A 268 -2.29 13.31 -8.47
CA ALA A 268 -2.82 14.14 -7.39
C ALA A 268 -4.36 14.20 -7.45
N GLY A 269 -4.93 14.43 -8.63
CA GLY A 269 -6.38 14.42 -8.84
C GLY A 269 -7.04 13.07 -8.51
N MET A 270 -6.38 11.94 -8.81
CA MET A 270 -6.89 10.59 -8.50
C MET A 270 -6.97 10.33 -6.98
N ILE A 271 -6.07 10.91 -6.19
CA ILE A 271 -6.07 10.77 -4.73
C ILE A 271 -6.86 11.89 -4.03
N GLY A 272 -7.56 12.75 -4.80
CA GLY A 272 -8.36 13.83 -4.27
C GLY A 272 -7.57 15.05 -3.78
N SER A 273 -6.34 15.21 -4.27
CA SER A 273 -5.45 16.36 -4.01
C SER A 273 -5.27 17.21 -5.28
N ASP A 274 -4.64 18.38 -5.14
CA ASP A 274 -4.12 19.15 -6.27
C ASP A 274 -2.59 19.06 -6.33
N GLU A 275 -2.01 19.41 -7.49
CA GLU A 275 -0.57 19.25 -7.73
C GLU A 275 0.28 20.05 -6.72
N ASP A 276 -0.16 21.23 -6.30
CA ASP A 276 0.60 22.08 -5.40
C ASP A 276 0.54 21.54 -3.96
N SER A 277 -0.64 21.11 -3.49
CA SER A 277 -0.78 20.42 -2.21
C SER A 277 0.05 19.13 -2.17
N PHE A 278 0.01 18.32 -3.23
CA PHE A 278 0.82 17.09 -3.28
C PHE A 278 2.32 17.37 -3.26
N LYS A 279 2.79 18.42 -3.94
CA LYS A 279 4.20 18.85 -3.85
C LYS A 279 4.58 19.33 -2.45
N GLN A 280 3.69 20.01 -1.74
CA GLN A 280 3.93 20.42 -0.35
C GLN A 280 4.06 19.21 0.58
N GLU A 281 3.22 18.19 0.39
CA GLU A 281 3.34 16.91 1.12
C GLU A 281 4.71 16.25 0.86
N ILE A 282 5.12 16.14 -0.42
CA ILE A 282 6.44 15.62 -0.79
C ILE A 282 7.57 16.43 -0.13
N ARG A 283 7.44 17.76 -0.06
CA ARG A 283 8.43 18.62 0.60
C ARG A 283 8.51 18.37 2.10
N GLN A 284 7.37 18.19 2.76
CA GLN A 284 7.33 17.88 4.18
C GLN A 284 7.94 16.51 4.48
N GLU A 285 7.65 15.50 3.67
CA GLU A 285 8.29 14.18 3.76
C GLU A 285 9.80 14.25 3.53
N ALA A 286 10.23 14.99 2.51
CA ALA A 286 11.65 15.20 2.21
C ALA A 286 12.40 15.88 3.36
N LYS A 287 11.75 16.83 4.06
CA LYS A 287 12.29 17.46 5.26
C LYS A 287 12.49 16.47 6.40
N GLU A 288 11.54 15.59 6.65
CA GLU A 288 11.69 14.55 7.68
C GLU A 288 12.78 13.53 7.31
N MET A 289 12.86 13.12 6.04
CA MET A 289 13.94 12.25 5.56
C MET A 289 15.32 12.91 5.68
N ALA A 290 15.43 14.21 5.37
CA ALA A 290 16.66 14.96 5.54
C ALA A 290 17.11 15.01 7.01
N LYS A 291 16.16 15.19 7.95
CA LYS A 291 16.47 15.13 9.39
C LYS A 291 16.99 13.76 9.81
N GLN A 292 16.29 12.69 9.43
CA GLN A 292 16.70 11.31 9.73
C GLN A 292 18.10 11.01 9.17
N SER A 293 18.36 11.40 7.91
CA SER A 293 19.67 11.21 7.28
C SER A 293 20.78 11.97 8.01
N LEU A 294 20.53 13.22 8.42
CA LEU A 294 21.51 14.01 9.18
C LEU A 294 21.82 13.36 10.53
N VAL A 295 20.82 12.87 11.25
CA VAL A 295 20.99 12.18 12.53
C VAL A 295 21.80 10.90 12.38
N LEU A 296 21.44 10.04 11.41
CA LEU A 296 22.18 8.81 11.12
C LEU A 296 23.64 9.13 10.74
N ASN A 297 23.86 10.12 9.87
CA ASN A 297 25.22 10.52 9.48
C ASN A 297 26.05 11.03 10.67
N GLU A 298 25.44 11.77 11.61
CA GLU A 298 26.16 12.24 12.79
C GLU A 298 26.50 11.09 13.75
N ILE A 299 25.59 10.13 13.93
CA ILE A 299 25.85 8.91 14.71
C ILE A 299 26.95 8.08 14.05
N ALA A 300 26.92 7.93 12.73
CA ALA A 300 27.95 7.22 11.98
C ALA A 300 29.34 7.84 12.21
N LYS A 301 29.46 9.18 12.21
CA LYS A 301 30.71 9.88 12.55
C LYS A 301 31.12 9.64 14.00
N GLN A 302 30.20 9.82 14.95
CA GLN A 302 30.48 9.69 16.38
C GLN A 302 30.95 8.28 16.76
N GLU A 303 30.37 7.25 16.12
CA GLU A 303 30.67 5.84 16.37
C GLU A 303 31.74 5.29 15.40
N ASN A 304 32.25 6.11 14.47
CA ASN A 304 33.21 5.72 13.44
C ASN A 304 32.73 4.53 12.57
N ILE A 305 31.46 4.54 12.20
CA ILE A 305 30.86 3.54 11.31
C ILE A 305 31.35 3.79 9.89
N THR A 306 31.93 2.76 9.28
CA THR A 306 32.39 2.78 7.89
C THR A 306 31.79 1.62 7.13
N ILE A 307 31.54 1.82 5.84
CA ILE A 307 31.07 0.76 4.94
C ILE A 307 32.22 0.10 4.17
N ASP A 308 32.05 -1.17 3.85
CA ASP A 308 32.86 -1.92 2.92
C ASP A 308 32.02 -2.47 1.74
N ASP A 309 32.66 -3.19 0.82
CA ASP A 309 31.97 -3.76 -0.34
C ASP A 309 30.94 -4.83 0.06
N SER A 310 31.12 -5.52 1.19
CA SER A 310 30.15 -6.50 1.69
C SER A 310 28.87 -5.81 2.15
N ASP A 311 28.96 -4.64 2.77
CA ASP A 311 27.79 -3.84 3.15
C ASP A 311 26.98 -3.42 1.91
N LYS A 312 27.67 -2.97 0.86
CA LYS A 312 27.04 -2.57 -0.41
C LYS A 312 26.42 -3.76 -1.15
N GLU A 313 27.06 -4.92 -1.11
CA GLU A 313 26.50 -6.17 -1.67
C GLU A 313 25.29 -6.65 -0.86
N ALA A 314 25.30 -6.49 0.46
CA ALA A 314 24.15 -6.78 1.32
C ALA A 314 22.98 -5.84 1.01
N LEU A 315 23.26 -4.55 0.80
CA LEU A 315 22.28 -3.57 0.34
C LEU A 315 21.67 -3.99 -1.00
N ALA A 316 22.49 -4.32 -2.00
CA ALA A 316 22.01 -4.74 -3.32
C ALA A 316 21.03 -5.93 -3.22
N LYS A 317 21.38 -6.94 -2.43
CA LYS A 317 20.50 -8.10 -2.17
C LYS A 317 19.21 -7.72 -1.46
N ARG A 318 19.29 -6.80 -0.49
CA ARG A 318 18.12 -6.24 0.21
C ARG A 318 17.20 -5.46 -0.73
N TYR A 319 17.71 -4.94 -1.84
CA TYR A 319 16.91 -4.29 -2.88
C TYR A 319 16.54 -5.23 -4.04
N GLY A 320 16.75 -6.54 -3.87
CA GLY A 320 16.36 -7.56 -4.87
C GLY A 320 17.32 -7.69 -6.06
N TYR A 321 18.46 -7.00 -6.04
CA TYR A 321 19.50 -7.17 -7.04
C TYR A 321 20.35 -8.42 -6.75
N GLU A 322 20.86 -9.07 -7.80
CA GLU A 322 21.73 -10.24 -7.66
C GLU A 322 23.09 -9.86 -7.06
N SER A 323 23.56 -8.64 -7.35
CA SER A 323 24.84 -8.08 -6.90
C SER A 323 24.84 -6.55 -6.94
N LEU A 324 25.82 -5.93 -6.28
CA LEU A 324 26.11 -4.50 -6.40
C LEU A 324 26.31 -4.09 -7.86
N LYS A 325 26.98 -4.93 -8.65
CA LYS A 325 27.19 -4.66 -10.09
C LYS A 325 25.86 -4.52 -10.83
N THR A 326 24.89 -5.39 -10.59
CA THR A 326 23.57 -5.32 -11.24
C THR A 326 22.76 -4.12 -10.75
N MET A 327 22.95 -3.70 -9.50
CA MET A 327 22.31 -2.49 -8.96
C MET A 327 22.82 -1.23 -9.66
N LEU A 328 24.15 -1.10 -9.82
CA LEU A 328 24.79 0.05 -10.48
C LEU A 328 24.62 0.08 -12.01
N GLN A 329 24.00 -0.94 -12.61
CA GLN A 329 23.59 -0.91 -14.02
C GLN A 329 22.27 -0.18 -14.24
N ASN A 330 21.53 0.13 -13.17
CA ASN A 330 20.34 0.96 -13.25
C ASN A 330 20.76 2.43 -13.40
N ASP A 331 20.40 3.07 -14.51
CA ASP A 331 20.76 4.46 -14.81
C ASP A 331 20.25 5.47 -13.76
N ASN A 332 19.31 5.06 -12.90
CA ASN A 332 18.80 5.88 -11.80
C ASN A 332 19.55 5.70 -10.47
N ILE A 333 20.56 4.83 -10.41
CA ILE A 333 21.32 4.52 -9.20
C ILE A 333 22.80 4.77 -9.45
N ASP A 334 23.38 5.71 -8.72
CA ASP A 334 24.81 5.99 -8.77
C ASP A 334 25.57 5.44 -7.53
N GLN A 335 26.90 5.48 -7.61
CA GLN A 335 27.76 4.98 -6.54
C GLN A 335 27.59 5.75 -5.23
N LYS A 336 27.39 7.07 -5.30
CA LYS A 336 27.25 7.92 -4.10
C LYS A 336 25.98 7.53 -3.35
N MET A 337 24.89 7.36 -4.08
CA MET A 337 23.60 6.93 -3.54
C MET A 337 23.69 5.56 -2.87
N VAL A 338 24.39 4.60 -3.47
CA VAL A 338 24.66 3.28 -2.84
C VAL A 338 25.47 3.44 -1.56
N ASP A 339 26.54 4.24 -1.60
CA ASP A 339 27.43 4.43 -0.46
C ASP A 339 26.70 5.10 0.71
N ASP A 340 25.96 6.18 0.45
CA ASP A 340 25.18 6.89 1.45
C ASP A 340 24.10 5.98 2.06
N THR A 341 23.38 5.21 1.22
CA THR A 341 22.32 4.30 1.69
C THR A 341 22.89 3.15 2.51
N ALA A 342 24.03 2.57 2.10
CA ALA A 342 24.69 1.51 2.85
C ALA A 342 25.18 2.02 4.22
N LEU A 343 25.68 3.25 4.30
CA LEU A 343 26.13 3.85 5.56
C LEU A 343 24.95 4.11 6.50
N MET A 344 23.85 4.66 5.98
CA MET A 344 22.62 4.86 6.75
C MET A 344 22.07 3.52 7.26
N GLN A 345 22.07 2.48 6.42
CA GLN A 345 21.64 1.15 6.82
C GLN A 345 22.49 0.54 7.91
N LYS A 346 23.81 0.58 7.77
CA LYS A 346 24.71 0.06 8.78
C LYS A 346 24.58 0.82 10.11
N THR A 347 24.26 2.11 10.04
CA THR A 347 24.02 2.92 11.23
C THR A 347 22.69 2.58 11.90
N LEU A 348 21.63 2.35 11.13
CA LEU A 348 20.36 1.88 11.71
C LEU A 348 20.50 0.50 12.34
N ASP A 349 21.21 -0.42 11.67
CA ASP A 349 21.50 -1.76 12.22
C ASP A 349 22.24 -1.62 13.56
N PHE A 350 23.20 -0.70 13.67
CA PHE A 350 23.86 -0.36 14.94
C PHE A 350 22.89 0.16 16.01
N LEU A 351 21.92 1.01 15.66
CA LEU A 351 20.90 1.48 16.61
C LEU A 351 20.02 0.34 17.12
N VAL A 352 19.61 -0.55 16.21
CA VAL A 352 18.81 -1.74 16.54
C VAL A 352 19.58 -2.67 17.47
N GLU A 353 20.85 -2.94 17.19
CA GLU A 353 21.74 -3.75 18.04
C GLU A 353 21.92 -3.16 19.45
N ASN A 354 21.78 -1.84 19.60
CA ASN A 354 21.92 -1.13 20.86
C ASN A 354 20.57 -0.77 21.50
N ALA A 355 19.44 -1.15 20.93
CA ALA A 355 18.11 -0.88 21.46
C ALA A 355 17.69 -1.91 22.53
N LYS A 356 16.78 -1.52 23.42
CA LYS A 356 16.13 -2.39 24.40
C LYS A 356 14.81 -2.89 23.83
N ILE A 357 14.89 -3.96 23.04
CA ILE A 357 13.72 -4.53 22.37
C ILE A 357 13.02 -5.52 23.32
N THR A 358 11.74 -5.27 23.60
CA THR A 358 10.87 -6.19 24.33
C THR A 358 9.90 -6.86 23.37
N VAL A 359 9.77 -8.18 23.43
CA VAL A 359 8.80 -8.92 22.61
C VAL A 359 7.56 -9.17 23.48
N SER A 360 6.42 -8.68 23.00
CA SER A 360 5.10 -8.93 23.57
C SER A 360 4.39 -10.03 22.78
N THR A 361 3.71 -10.92 23.49
CA THR A 361 2.79 -11.89 22.88
C THR A 361 1.38 -11.28 22.86
N GLU A 362 0.53 -11.73 21.95
CA GLU A 362 -0.88 -11.26 21.88
C GLU A 362 -1.62 -11.46 23.22
N GLU A 363 -1.30 -12.52 23.97
CA GLU A 363 -1.86 -12.79 25.31
C GLU A 363 -1.44 -11.74 26.36
N ASN A 364 -0.20 -11.26 26.30
CA ASN A 364 0.30 -10.23 27.23
C ASN A 364 -0.21 -8.83 26.88
N ASN A 365 -0.47 -8.55 25.61
CA ASN A 365 -0.99 -7.26 25.16
C ASN A 365 -2.47 -7.07 25.57
N ALA A 366 -3.24 -8.16 25.59
CA ALA A 366 -4.59 -8.16 26.16
C ALA A 366 -4.59 -7.85 27.66
N ALA A 367 -3.59 -8.34 28.41
CA ALA A 367 -3.46 -8.10 29.85
C ALA A 367 -2.97 -6.67 30.18
N LEU A 368 -2.02 -6.12 29.41
CA LEU A 368 -1.52 -4.76 29.56
C LEU A 368 -2.57 -3.69 29.26
N ASN A 369 -3.44 -3.93 28.27
CA ASN A 369 -4.56 -3.04 27.96
C ASN A 369 -5.66 -3.07 29.05
N THR A 370 -5.82 -4.17 29.79
CA THR A 370 -6.69 -4.18 30.98
C THR A 370 -6.07 -3.43 32.16
N GLU A 371 -4.76 -3.56 32.40
CA GLU A 371 -4.09 -2.82 33.48
C GLU A 371 -4.05 -1.30 33.23
N ALA A 372 -3.76 -0.87 32.00
CA ALA A 372 -3.76 0.56 31.65
C ALA A 372 -5.16 1.20 31.72
N ALA A 373 -6.22 0.42 31.46
CA ALA A 373 -7.60 0.88 31.60
C ALA A 373 -8.08 0.94 33.06
N GLU A 374 -7.44 0.19 33.97
CA GLU A 374 -7.71 0.24 35.41
C GLU A 374 -6.97 1.41 36.09
N ASP A 375 -5.75 1.74 35.65
CA ASP A 375 -4.98 2.89 36.17
C ASP A 375 -5.53 4.27 35.71
N GLU A 376 -6.25 4.35 34.59
CA GLU A 376 -6.96 5.59 34.18
C GLU A 376 -8.33 5.75 34.88
N ALA A 377 -8.76 4.77 35.67
CA ALA A 377 -10.04 4.77 36.38
C ALA A 377 -9.94 5.05 37.89
N GLU A 378 -8.72 5.20 38.44
CA GLU A 378 -8.44 5.73 39.80
C GLU A 378 -8.04 7.22 39.76
#